data_AF-A0A0T7JD98-F1
#
_entry.id   AF-A0A0T7JD98-F1
#
_cell.length_a   1.000
_cell.length_b   1.000
_cell.length_c   1.000
_cell.angle_alpha   90.00
_cell.angle_beta   90.00
_cell.angle_gamma   90.00
#
_symmetry.space_group_name_H-M   'P 1'
#
loop_
_entity.id
_entity.type
_entity.pdbx_description
1 polymer ?
#
loop_
_entity_poly.entity_id
_entity_poly.type
_entity_poly.pdbx_seq_one_letter_code
_entity_poly.pdbx_strand_id
1 'polypeptide(L)'
;MLKIKDSAEILNNNMKLSSDLNILIRQLSYFIKDKEMLQQKIFGNFLDRFEEAYEQHFFDIFDSLTGGIKISDVDWILGEEKLIKFLGRKNKNGQYLYVLPTNDGYLLRGSETYYHYLSNVPYDYFKLIDKNIFIDGLKSTQNFLTEFIQYINSENSLTLKISLAFLDNLRNQILILLNAKFLVENDFKHGKYYVNFDSKLFKAIELFYSYYEKLFNFKHFILQPEDLVVILDILNSEIEALIPKLKNLDNNKVRKLTRVFRELDSIWEIFISLKYFFESENSLDVDNISEFCGIAYGGIEIPLVAHLFKEKNEISFLFQNSHYSTQEVEVKRFRDSRRNDSKSILLMDDNILTGRAMKNAAQKLSYRKYSVQFFHVRRLGLNRLSQVIQENSMNELQRYLTGIYKGGIFPAPYSKIKFGTNIAKQYLDELQIFTLSGDEILRLLYKNGLFSEESEVKVVRGNLYE
;
A
#
# COMPACT_ATOMS: atom_id res chain seq x y z
N MET A 1 51.38 -30.00 -9.34
CA MET A 1 50.35 -30.08 -10.40
C MET A 1 48.90 -30.18 -9.88
N LEU A 2 48.67 -30.34 -8.57
CA LEU A 2 47.33 -30.50 -7.95
C LEU A 2 46.75 -29.24 -7.27
N LYS A 3 47.32 -28.04 -7.51
CA LYS A 3 46.79 -26.76 -6.96
C LYS A 3 46.29 -25.77 -8.03
N ILE A 4 46.28 -26.16 -9.31
CA ILE A 4 45.87 -25.29 -10.43
C ILE A 4 44.45 -25.63 -10.93
N LYS A 5 43.98 -26.87 -10.72
CA LYS A 5 42.61 -27.28 -11.10
C LYS A 5 41.53 -26.61 -10.24
N ASP A 6 41.72 -26.54 -8.92
CA ASP A 6 40.72 -25.93 -8.02
C ASP A 6 40.56 -24.42 -8.25
N SER A 7 41.63 -23.70 -8.60
CA SER A 7 41.56 -22.27 -8.90
C SER A 7 40.88 -21.98 -10.24
N ALA A 8 41.09 -22.84 -11.25
CA ALA A 8 40.43 -22.72 -12.54
C ALA A 8 38.93 -23.10 -12.47
N GLU A 9 38.56 -24.03 -11.60
CA GLU A 9 37.16 -24.42 -11.36
C GLU A 9 36.40 -23.35 -10.56
N ILE A 10 37.06 -22.70 -9.58
CA ILE A 10 36.51 -21.54 -8.86
C ILE A 10 36.42 -20.31 -9.77
N LEU A 11 37.42 -20.04 -10.62
CA LEU A 11 37.37 -18.96 -11.62
C LEU A 11 36.33 -19.24 -12.69
N ASN A 12 36.19 -20.47 -13.19
CA ASN A 12 35.13 -20.85 -14.13
C ASN A 12 33.75 -20.78 -13.50
N ASN A 13 33.58 -21.19 -12.23
CA ASN A 13 32.30 -21.04 -11.53
C ASN A 13 31.96 -19.57 -11.28
N ASN A 14 32.93 -18.73 -10.91
CA ASN A 14 32.72 -17.28 -10.75
C ASN A 14 32.49 -16.54 -12.08
N MET A 15 33.17 -16.94 -13.16
CA MET A 15 32.94 -16.41 -14.51
C MET A 15 31.62 -16.90 -15.11
N LYS A 16 31.19 -18.13 -14.80
CA LYS A 16 29.91 -18.68 -15.24
C LYS A 16 28.74 -18.08 -14.44
N LEU A 17 28.90 -17.89 -13.13
CA LEU A 17 27.96 -17.11 -12.33
C LEU A 17 27.87 -15.65 -12.82
N SER A 18 28.98 -15.05 -13.24
CA SER A 18 28.94 -13.68 -13.79
C SER A 18 28.33 -13.62 -15.19
N SER A 19 28.54 -14.63 -16.05
CA SER A 19 27.87 -14.71 -17.36
C SER A 19 26.38 -14.97 -17.24
N ASP A 20 25.98 -15.90 -16.38
CA ASP A 20 24.57 -16.27 -16.17
C ASP A 20 23.79 -15.13 -15.50
N LEU A 21 24.42 -14.43 -14.57
CA LEU A 21 23.86 -13.22 -13.98
C LEU A 21 23.69 -12.11 -15.03
N ASN A 22 24.68 -11.87 -15.90
CA ASN A 22 24.57 -10.87 -16.95
C ASN A 22 23.45 -11.18 -17.95
N ILE A 23 23.24 -12.46 -18.29
CA ILE A 23 22.11 -12.90 -19.12
C ILE A 23 20.79 -12.60 -18.42
N LEU A 24 20.67 -12.93 -17.14
CA LEU A 24 19.46 -12.71 -16.35
C LEU A 24 19.13 -11.22 -16.19
N ILE A 25 20.14 -10.38 -15.97
CA ILE A 25 19.99 -8.92 -15.92
C ILE A 25 19.47 -8.40 -17.26
N ARG A 26 20.05 -8.85 -18.39
CA ARG A 26 19.56 -8.46 -19.72
C ARG A 26 18.11 -8.89 -19.95
N GLN A 27 17.75 -10.12 -19.58
CA GLN A 27 16.37 -10.62 -19.67
C GLN A 27 15.41 -9.77 -18.83
N LEU A 28 15.81 -9.42 -17.60
CA LEU A 28 15.03 -8.52 -16.75
C LEU A 28 14.88 -7.12 -17.34
N SER A 29 15.94 -6.58 -17.95
CA SER A 29 15.87 -5.29 -18.64
C SER A 29 14.87 -5.31 -19.80
N TYR A 30 14.88 -6.37 -20.62
CA TYR A 30 13.88 -6.52 -21.69
C TYR A 30 12.46 -6.65 -21.14
N PHE A 31 12.26 -7.50 -20.13
CA PHE A 31 10.97 -7.66 -19.47
C PHE A 31 10.44 -6.33 -18.90
N ILE A 32 11.29 -5.55 -18.23
CA ILE A 32 10.90 -4.25 -17.66
C ILE A 32 10.56 -3.26 -18.77
N LYS A 33 11.33 -3.23 -19.86
CA LYS A 33 11.03 -2.38 -21.02
C LYS A 33 9.67 -2.72 -21.63
N ASP A 34 9.35 -4.00 -21.77
CA ASP A 34 8.04 -4.43 -22.28
C ASP A 34 6.91 -4.00 -21.34
N LYS A 35 7.13 -4.10 -20.02
CA LYS A 35 6.18 -3.62 -19.01
C LYS A 35 6.01 -2.10 -19.02
N GLU A 36 7.07 -1.34 -19.28
CA GLU A 36 7.01 0.12 -19.42
C GLU A 36 6.18 0.53 -20.64
N MET A 37 6.40 -0.12 -21.79
CA MET A 37 5.59 0.12 -22.98
C MET A 37 4.12 -0.24 -22.73
N LEU A 38 3.85 -1.35 -22.06
CA LEU A 38 2.51 -1.76 -21.68
C LEU A 38 1.85 -0.75 -20.73
N GLN A 39 2.58 -0.29 -19.72
CA GLN A 39 2.13 0.73 -18.78
C GLN A 39 1.75 2.02 -19.52
N GLN A 40 2.61 2.52 -20.40
CA GLN A 40 2.35 3.72 -21.19
C GLN A 40 1.06 3.60 -22.00
N LYS A 41 0.84 2.44 -22.64
CA LYS A 41 -0.38 2.17 -23.41
C LYS A 41 -1.63 2.13 -22.51
N ILE A 42 -1.61 1.36 -21.43
CA ILE A 42 -2.76 1.20 -20.53
C ILE A 42 -3.10 2.53 -19.87
N PHE A 43 -2.09 3.20 -19.31
CA PHE A 43 -2.28 4.43 -18.56
C PHE A 43 -2.63 5.60 -19.47
N GLY A 44 -2.03 5.71 -20.67
CA GLY A 44 -2.43 6.70 -21.67
C GLY A 44 -3.90 6.58 -22.05
N ASN A 45 -4.35 5.38 -22.42
CA ASN A 45 -5.77 5.14 -22.72
C ASN A 45 -6.70 5.44 -21.52
N PHE A 46 -6.23 5.20 -20.29
CA PHE A 46 -6.99 5.53 -19.09
C PHE A 46 -7.10 7.05 -18.91
N LEU A 47 -6.00 7.79 -19.11
CA LEU A 47 -5.97 9.25 -19.01
C LEU A 47 -6.92 9.88 -20.02
N ASP A 48 -6.86 9.48 -21.29
CA ASP A 48 -7.72 10.02 -22.35
C ASP A 48 -9.21 9.87 -21.98
N ARG A 49 -9.60 8.69 -21.48
CA ARG A 49 -10.98 8.42 -21.05
C ARG A 49 -11.37 9.17 -19.78
N PHE A 50 -10.43 9.37 -18.87
CA PHE A 50 -10.68 10.14 -17.65
C PHE A 50 -10.97 11.60 -17.99
N GLU A 51 -10.15 12.19 -18.86
CA GLU A 51 -10.29 13.57 -19.30
C GLU A 51 -11.58 13.77 -20.10
N GLU A 52 -11.93 12.82 -20.98
CA GLU A 52 -13.22 12.83 -21.69
C GLU A 52 -14.42 12.78 -20.73
N ALA A 53 -14.36 11.95 -19.68
CA ALA A 53 -15.48 11.74 -18.79
C ALA A 53 -15.68 12.85 -17.76
N TYR A 54 -14.61 13.52 -17.33
CA TYR A 54 -14.64 14.46 -16.21
C TYR A 54 -14.23 15.89 -16.58
N GLU A 55 -13.82 16.13 -17.82
CA GLU A 55 -13.37 17.46 -18.31
C GLU A 55 -12.25 18.07 -17.43
N GLN A 56 -11.41 17.22 -16.84
CA GLN A 56 -10.31 17.61 -15.95
C GLN A 56 -9.09 16.73 -16.22
N HIS A 57 -7.90 17.35 -16.27
CA HIS A 57 -6.66 16.59 -16.35
C HIS A 57 -6.44 15.79 -15.07
N PHE A 58 -6.09 14.51 -15.21
CA PHE A 58 -5.91 13.59 -14.09
C PHE A 58 -4.91 14.13 -13.04
N PHE A 59 -3.81 14.72 -13.50
CA PHE A 59 -2.75 15.27 -12.65
C PHE A 59 -3.03 16.67 -12.11
N ASP A 60 -4.21 17.25 -12.38
CA ASP A 60 -4.71 18.43 -11.65
C ASP A 60 -5.45 18.02 -10.36
N ILE A 61 -5.80 16.74 -10.25
CA ILE A 61 -6.50 16.15 -9.10
C ILE A 61 -5.53 15.31 -8.28
N PHE A 62 -4.81 14.37 -8.91
CA PHE A 62 -3.94 13.42 -8.23
C PHE A 62 -2.48 13.88 -8.29
N ASP A 63 -1.80 13.82 -7.14
CA ASP A 63 -0.36 13.95 -7.07
C ASP A 63 0.32 12.70 -7.65
N SER A 64 1.28 12.92 -8.56
CA SER A 64 1.91 11.84 -9.33
C SER A 64 2.83 10.94 -8.50
N LEU A 65 3.36 11.43 -7.37
CA LEU A 65 4.31 10.70 -6.54
C LEU A 65 3.64 9.97 -5.38
N THR A 66 2.72 10.64 -4.69
CA THR A 66 2.05 10.15 -3.48
C THR A 66 0.69 9.54 -3.76
N GLY A 67 0.11 9.80 -4.92
CA GLY A 67 -1.24 9.37 -5.30
C GLY A 67 -2.36 10.07 -4.53
N GLY A 68 -2.04 11.05 -3.67
CA GLY A 68 -3.03 11.82 -2.90
C GLY A 68 -3.71 12.90 -3.73
N ILE A 69 -4.79 13.44 -3.19
CA ILE A 69 -5.53 14.52 -3.85
C ILE A 69 -4.84 15.86 -3.57
N LYS A 70 -4.63 16.67 -4.60
CA LYS A 70 -4.03 18.00 -4.48
C LYS A 70 -4.97 19.11 -4.94
N ILE A 71 -4.73 20.30 -4.42
CA ILE A 71 -5.34 21.56 -4.83
C ILE A 71 -4.23 22.56 -5.12
N SER A 72 -4.31 23.27 -6.25
CA SER A 72 -3.30 24.28 -6.61
C SER A 72 -3.44 25.52 -5.74
N ASP A 73 -2.42 26.37 -5.68
CA ASP A 73 -2.54 27.68 -5.02
C ASP A 73 -3.64 28.55 -5.64
N VAL A 74 -3.84 28.46 -6.96
CA VAL A 74 -4.90 29.20 -7.67
C VAL A 74 -6.27 28.72 -7.19
N ASP A 75 -6.51 27.40 -7.20
CA ASP A 75 -7.75 26.81 -6.73
C ASP A 75 -7.97 27.06 -5.22
N TRP A 76 -6.88 27.13 -4.44
CA TRP A 76 -6.95 27.41 -3.02
C TRP A 76 -7.39 28.86 -2.74
N ILE A 77 -6.88 29.82 -3.51
CA ILE A 77 -7.21 31.24 -3.36
C ILE A 77 -8.62 31.55 -3.90
N LEU A 78 -8.98 30.94 -5.03
CA LEU A 78 -10.27 31.14 -5.69
C LEU A 78 -11.37 30.20 -5.15
N GLY A 79 -10.99 29.23 -4.33
CA GLY A 79 -11.87 28.20 -3.80
C GLY A 79 -12.96 28.75 -2.90
N GLU A 80 -13.96 27.91 -2.65
CA GLU A 80 -15.09 28.27 -1.80
C GLU A 80 -14.63 28.61 -0.37
N GLU A 81 -15.04 29.79 0.14
CA GLU A 81 -14.54 30.33 1.40
C GLU A 81 -14.70 29.34 2.58
N LYS A 82 -15.86 28.67 2.68
CA LYS A 82 -16.12 27.72 3.77
C LYS A 82 -15.20 26.50 3.69
N LEU A 83 -15.02 25.94 2.49
CA LEU A 83 -14.18 24.79 2.24
C LEU A 83 -12.72 25.09 2.58
N ILE A 84 -12.21 26.21 2.06
CA ILE A 84 -10.83 26.64 2.30
C ILE A 84 -10.64 26.96 3.78
N LYS A 85 -11.64 27.53 4.45
CA LYS A 85 -11.62 27.72 5.90
C LYS A 85 -11.61 26.39 6.68
N PHE A 86 -12.29 25.36 6.19
CA PHE A 86 -12.29 24.03 6.81
C PHE A 86 -10.96 23.29 6.60
N LEU A 87 -10.53 23.12 5.35
CA LEU A 87 -9.29 22.44 5.00
C LEU A 87 -8.06 23.21 5.52
N GLY A 88 -8.13 24.54 5.49
CA GLY A 88 -7.08 25.46 5.91
C GLY A 88 -7.01 25.71 7.41
N ARG A 89 -7.71 24.92 8.25
CA ARG A 89 -7.62 25.05 9.70
C ARG A 89 -6.19 24.83 10.17
N LYS A 90 -5.80 25.69 11.11
CA LYS A 90 -4.46 25.72 11.70
C LYS A 90 -4.54 25.53 13.21
N ASN A 91 -3.48 24.96 13.78
CA ASN A 91 -3.30 24.99 15.22
C ASN A 91 -2.86 26.40 15.69
N LYS A 92 -2.67 26.56 17.01
CA LYS A 92 -2.27 27.83 17.64
C LYS A 92 -0.91 28.37 17.16
N ASN A 93 -0.05 27.50 16.63
CA ASN A 93 1.28 27.85 16.14
C ASN A 93 1.29 28.08 14.61
N GLY A 94 0.12 28.06 13.96
CA GLY A 94 -0.02 28.35 12.53
C GLY A 94 0.24 27.17 11.59
N GLN A 95 0.45 25.96 12.10
CA GLN A 95 0.61 24.76 11.26
C GLN A 95 -0.75 24.22 10.79
N TYR A 96 -0.82 23.71 9.56
CA TYR A 96 -2.05 23.12 9.03
C TYR A 96 -2.34 21.77 9.68
N LEU A 97 -3.62 21.52 9.96
CA LEU A 97 -4.07 20.27 10.57
C LEU A 97 -4.31 19.17 9.53
N TYR A 98 -5.02 19.51 8.45
CA TYR A 98 -5.64 18.55 7.52
C TYR A 98 -5.02 18.51 6.13
N VAL A 99 -4.12 19.45 5.84
CA VAL A 99 -3.44 19.57 4.55
C VAL A 99 -1.93 19.70 4.76
N LEU A 100 -1.15 19.37 3.73
CA LEU A 100 0.28 19.62 3.68
C LEU A 100 0.62 20.59 2.55
N PRO A 101 1.32 21.70 2.83
CA PRO A 101 1.78 22.61 1.77
C PRO A 101 2.79 21.92 0.83
N THR A 102 2.53 21.98 -0.48
CA THR A 102 3.47 21.58 -1.54
C THR A 102 4.21 22.81 -2.08
N ASN A 103 4.89 22.71 -3.22
CA ASN A 103 5.54 23.86 -3.85
C ASN A 103 4.57 24.74 -4.65
N ASP A 104 3.41 24.20 -5.02
CA ASP A 104 2.44 24.76 -5.98
C ASP A 104 0.98 24.66 -5.49
N GLY A 105 0.79 24.37 -4.19
CA GLY A 105 -0.52 24.20 -3.60
C GLY A 105 -0.48 23.37 -2.31
N TYR A 106 -1.46 22.48 -2.18
CA TYR A 106 -1.68 21.69 -0.98
C TYR A 106 -2.06 20.25 -1.31
N LEU A 107 -1.46 19.30 -0.61
CA LEU A 107 -1.93 17.92 -0.55
C LEU A 107 -3.05 17.84 0.49
N LEU A 108 -4.19 17.25 0.12
CA LEU A 108 -5.38 17.11 0.98
C LEU A 108 -5.28 15.92 1.94
N ARG A 109 -4.08 15.74 2.47
CA ARG A 109 -3.68 14.77 3.50
C ARG A 109 -2.92 15.57 4.55
N GLY A 110 -3.24 15.41 5.83
CA GLY A 110 -2.65 16.18 6.92
C GLY A 110 -1.98 15.33 7.99
N SER A 111 -1.21 15.99 8.86
CA SER A 111 -0.57 15.34 10.03
C SER A 111 -1.57 14.95 11.11
N GLU A 112 -2.76 15.55 11.17
CA GLU A 112 -3.82 15.14 12.10
C GLU A 112 -4.82 14.14 11.48
N THR A 113 -4.64 13.80 10.20
CA THR A 113 -5.52 12.86 9.50
C THR A 113 -4.71 11.71 8.91
N TYR A 114 -4.35 11.82 7.64
CA TYR A 114 -3.76 10.75 6.86
C TYR A 114 -2.38 10.32 7.41
N TYR A 115 -1.55 11.28 7.79
CA TYR A 115 -0.16 11.07 8.18
C TYR A 115 0.08 11.12 9.69
N HIS A 116 -0.97 10.95 10.51
CA HIS A 116 -0.86 11.00 11.98
C HIS A 116 0.22 10.08 12.53
N TYR A 117 0.28 8.83 12.08
CA TYR A 117 1.29 7.90 12.58
C TYR A 117 2.69 8.30 12.14
N LEU A 118 2.87 8.81 10.92
CA LEU A 118 4.15 9.31 10.41
C LEU A 118 4.66 10.53 11.16
N SER A 119 3.76 11.41 11.57
CA SER A 119 4.09 12.56 12.40
C SER A 119 4.43 12.21 13.85
N ASN A 120 3.89 11.12 14.41
CA ASN A 120 3.88 10.95 15.87
C ASN A 120 4.58 9.69 16.39
N VAL A 121 4.73 8.65 15.56
CA VAL A 121 5.39 7.41 15.98
C VAL A 121 6.91 7.62 16.03
N PRO A 122 7.60 7.19 17.11
CA PRO A 122 9.05 7.27 17.18
C PRO A 122 9.74 6.48 16.05
N TYR A 123 10.73 7.08 15.41
CA TYR A 123 11.49 6.43 14.33
C TYR A 123 12.28 5.21 14.79
N ASP A 124 12.82 5.26 16.01
CA ASP A 124 13.65 4.18 16.54
C ASP A 124 12.82 2.90 16.75
N TYR A 125 13.12 1.90 15.92
CA TYR A 125 12.52 0.58 15.95
C TYR A 125 12.64 -0.16 17.28
N PHE A 126 13.50 0.25 18.21
CA PHE A 126 13.58 -0.34 19.54
C PHE A 126 12.71 0.37 20.58
N LYS A 127 12.17 1.56 20.27
CA LYS A 127 11.27 2.27 21.18
C LYS A 127 9.89 1.62 21.23
N LEU A 128 9.35 1.53 22.45
CA LEU A 128 7.96 1.14 22.68
C LEU A 128 7.05 2.25 22.15
N ILE A 129 6.03 1.85 21.37
CA ILE A 129 5.02 2.78 20.89
C ILE A 129 3.88 2.81 21.91
N ASP A 130 3.56 4.00 22.41
CA ASP A 130 2.41 4.19 23.28
C ASP A 130 1.13 3.88 22.48
N LYS A 131 0.29 2.97 23.01
CA LYS A 131 -1.05 2.70 22.49
C LYS A 131 -1.93 3.93 22.37
N ASN A 132 -1.70 4.96 23.20
CA ASN A 132 -2.41 6.23 23.09
C ASN A 132 -2.17 6.89 21.72
N ILE A 133 -0.95 6.85 21.18
CA ILE A 133 -0.66 7.39 19.83
C ILE A 133 -1.55 6.72 18.77
N PHE A 134 -1.72 5.40 18.88
CA PHE A 134 -2.56 4.65 17.95
C PHE A 134 -4.04 5.04 18.07
N ILE A 135 -4.54 5.10 19.31
CA ILE A 135 -5.93 5.48 19.64
C ILE A 135 -6.21 6.93 19.23
N ASP A 136 -5.28 7.84 19.46
CA ASP A 136 -5.41 9.25 19.12
C ASP A 136 -5.47 9.44 17.60
N GLY A 137 -4.68 8.68 16.83
CA GLY A 137 -4.77 8.72 15.37
C GLY A 137 -6.13 8.26 14.81
N LEU A 138 -6.71 7.21 15.42
CA LEU A 138 -8.06 6.77 15.07
C LEU A 138 -9.11 7.86 15.35
N LYS A 139 -9.02 8.49 16.52
CA LYS A 139 -9.94 9.56 16.93
C LYS A 139 -9.76 10.84 16.11
N SER A 140 -8.53 11.22 15.77
CA SER A 140 -8.27 12.43 15.00
C SER A 140 -8.87 12.33 13.60
N THR A 141 -8.68 11.18 12.94
CA THR A 141 -9.31 10.91 11.63
C THR A 141 -10.84 10.84 11.73
N GLN A 142 -11.39 10.22 12.79
CA GLN A 142 -12.84 10.19 13.03
C GLN A 142 -13.44 11.59 13.20
N ASN A 143 -12.79 12.46 13.98
CA ASN A 143 -13.24 13.83 14.20
C ASN A 143 -13.24 14.62 12.88
N PHE A 144 -12.14 14.53 12.11
CA PHE A 144 -12.06 15.17 10.79
C PHE A 144 -13.20 14.72 9.86
N LEU A 145 -13.44 13.42 9.73
CA LEU A 145 -14.49 12.90 8.84
C LEU A 145 -15.89 13.31 9.32
N THR A 146 -16.14 13.32 10.63
CA THR A 146 -17.42 13.77 11.21
C THR A 146 -17.68 15.23 10.87
N GLU A 147 -16.69 16.10 11.06
CA GLU A 147 -16.81 17.51 10.72
C GLU A 147 -16.93 17.74 9.21
N PHE A 148 -16.23 16.95 8.40
CA PHE A 148 -16.31 17.06 6.95
C PHE A 148 -17.69 16.63 6.43
N ILE A 149 -18.31 15.58 6.99
CA ILE A 149 -19.70 15.22 6.66
C ILE A 149 -20.67 16.38 6.99
N GLN A 150 -20.49 17.05 8.13
CA GLN A 150 -21.32 18.21 8.47
C GLN A 150 -21.19 19.34 7.44
N TYR A 151 -19.97 19.59 6.96
CA TYR A 151 -19.73 20.52 5.86
C TYR A 151 -20.44 20.07 4.58
N ILE A 152 -20.24 18.82 4.15
CA ILE A 152 -20.84 18.26 2.93
C ILE A 152 -22.37 18.35 2.96
N ASN A 153 -23.01 18.02 4.09
CA ASN A 153 -24.47 18.10 4.26
C ASN A 153 -25.01 19.53 4.15
N SER A 154 -24.17 20.54 4.32
CA SER A 154 -24.56 21.95 4.20
C SER A 154 -24.41 22.52 2.78
N GLU A 155 -23.84 21.74 1.86
CA GLU A 155 -23.55 22.16 0.49
C GLU A 155 -24.47 21.47 -0.54
N ASN A 156 -24.88 22.21 -1.56
CA ASN A 156 -25.82 21.72 -2.58
C ASN A 156 -25.15 20.84 -3.65
N SER A 157 -23.82 20.91 -3.78
CA SER A 157 -23.04 20.11 -4.74
C SER A 157 -21.57 20.08 -4.37
N LEU A 158 -20.94 18.90 -4.41
CA LEU A 158 -19.49 18.76 -4.24
C LEU A 158 -18.78 18.71 -5.58
N THR A 159 -17.61 19.33 -5.67
CA THR A 159 -16.71 19.10 -6.80
C THR A 159 -16.07 17.71 -6.70
N LEU A 160 -15.71 17.13 -7.85
CA LEU A 160 -15.02 15.84 -7.92
C LEU A 160 -13.81 15.79 -6.99
N LYS A 161 -12.96 16.82 -7.01
CA LYS A 161 -11.75 16.94 -6.19
C LYS A 161 -12.06 16.82 -4.68
N ILE A 162 -13.14 17.43 -4.20
CA ILE A 162 -13.52 17.41 -2.78
C ILE A 162 -14.15 16.09 -2.37
N SER A 163 -14.97 15.50 -3.23
CA SER A 163 -15.46 14.13 -3.03
C SER A 163 -14.30 13.14 -2.92
N LEU A 164 -13.28 13.25 -3.77
CA LEU A 164 -12.11 12.38 -3.74
C LEU A 164 -11.25 12.62 -2.50
N ALA A 165 -11.10 13.86 -2.04
CA ALA A 165 -10.37 14.18 -0.82
C ALA A 165 -10.98 13.51 0.42
N PHE A 166 -12.32 13.50 0.49
CA PHE A 166 -13.04 12.77 1.54
C PHE A 166 -12.79 11.26 1.44
N LEU A 167 -13.00 10.68 0.25
CA LEU A 167 -12.83 9.25 0.02
C LEU A 167 -11.39 8.78 0.30
N ASP A 168 -10.38 9.61 0.04
CA ASP A 168 -8.98 9.28 0.30
C ASP A 168 -8.67 9.25 1.81
N ASN A 169 -9.16 10.22 2.58
CA ASN A 169 -9.03 10.20 4.04
C ASN A 169 -9.83 9.05 4.68
N LEU A 170 -11.03 8.75 4.15
CA LEU A 170 -11.84 7.62 4.59
C LEU A 170 -11.16 6.27 4.27
N ARG A 171 -10.54 6.15 3.09
CA ARG A 171 -9.71 4.98 2.71
C ARG A 171 -8.67 4.68 3.78
N ASN A 172 -7.95 5.72 4.23
CA ASN A 172 -6.93 5.57 5.24
C ASN A 172 -7.50 4.97 6.53
N GLN A 173 -8.61 5.53 7.02
CA GLN A 173 -9.27 5.06 8.24
C GLN A 173 -9.75 3.61 8.11
N ILE A 174 -10.39 3.26 6.99
CA ILE A 174 -10.85 1.89 6.70
C ILE A 174 -9.68 0.91 6.79
N LEU A 175 -8.56 1.21 6.14
CA LEU A 175 -7.41 0.31 6.09
C LEU A 175 -6.72 0.17 7.44
N ILE A 176 -6.59 1.25 8.21
CA ILE A 176 -6.06 1.22 9.58
C ILE A 176 -6.96 0.36 10.48
N LEU A 177 -8.27 0.60 10.43
CA LEU A 177 -9.26 -0.13 11.21
C LEU A 177 -9.27 -1.63 10.85
N LEU A 178 -9.29 -1.95 9.55
CA LEU A 178 -9.25 -3.34 9.08
C LEU A 178 -8.02 -4.07 9.57
N ASN A 179 -6.84 -3.47 9.41
CA ASN A 179 -5.59 -4.06 9.87
C ASN A 179 -5.61 -4.26 11.40
N ALA A 180 -6.08 -3.27 12.16
CA ALA A 180 -6.12 -3.35 13.61
C ALA A 180 -7.13 -4.39 14.12
N LYS A 181 -8.35 -4.39 13.60
CA LYS A 181 -9.39 -5.37 13.92
C LYS A 181 -8.89 -6.78 13.61
N PHE A 182 -8.36 -6.98 12.41
CA PHE A 182 -7.81 -8.27 11.98
C PHE A 182 -6.69 -8.77 12.90
N LEU A 183 -5.71 -7.93 13.25
CA LEU A 183 -4.60 -8.36 14.10
C LEU A 183 -5.04 -8.65 15.53
N VAL A 184 -5.96 -7.84 16.07
CA VAL A 184 -6.47 -7.99 17.44
C VAL A 184 -7.34 -9.23 17.58
N GLU A 185 -8.30 -9.46 16.67
CA GLU A 185 -9.19 -10.63 16.71
C GLU A 185 -8.44 -11.95 16.57
N ASN A 186 -7.28 -11.91 15.91
CA ASN A 186 -6.44 -13.08 15.69
C ASN A 186 -5.25 -13.17 16.65
N ASP A 187 -5.21 -12.34 17.69
CA ASP A 187 -4.16 -12.32 18.73
C ASP A 187 -2.74 -12.27 18.12
N PHE A 188 -2.59 -11.57 16.99
CA PHE A 188 -1.33 -11.45 16.26
C PHE A 188 -0.68 -12.79 15.90
N LYS A 189 -1.49 -13.84 15.69
CA LYS A 189 -1.02 -15.19 15.38
C LYS A 189 -0.87 -15.41 13.88
N HIS A 190 0.19 -16.15 13.51
CA HIS A 190 0.42 -16.56 12.12
C HIS A 190 -0.72 -17.41 11.59
N GLY A 191 -1.28 -16.96 10.47
CA GLY A 191 -2.36 -17.69 9.85
C GLY A 191 -3.00 -16.93 8.71
N LYS A 192 -3.95 -17.62 8.09
CA LYS A 192 -4.88 -17.06 7.12
C LYS A 192 -6.25 -16.94 7.78
N TYR A 193 -6.89 -15.79 7.62
CA TYR A 193 -8.21 -15.56 8.19
C TYR A 193 -9.15 -14.95 7.15
N TYR A 194 -10.39 -15.41 7.16
CA TYR A 194 -11.39 -15.09 6.15
C TYR A 194 -12.19 -13.86 6.57
N VAL A 195 -12.54 -13.04 5.60
CA VAL A 195 -13.45 -11.91 5.77
C VAL A 195 -14.88 -12.44 5.93
N ASN A 196 -15.65 -11.82 6.82
CA ASN A 196 -17.07 -12.12 6.99
C ASN A 196 -17.92 -11.17 6.13
N PHE A 197 -18.45 -11.67 5.02
CA PHE A 197 -19.28 -10.89 4.10
C PHE A 197 -20.61 -10.44 4.71
N ASP A 198 -21.12 -11.17 5.69
CA ASP A 198 -22.38 -10.80 6.37
C ASP A 198 -22.19 -9.63 7.36
N SER A 199 -20.95 -9.26 7.65
CA SER A 199 -20.67 -8.17 8.58
C SER A 199 -21.08 -6.81 8.01
N LYS A 200 -21.63 -5.95 8.88
CA LYS A 200 -21.95 -4.55 8.51
C LYS A 200 -20.72 -3.80 8.00
N LEU A 201 -19.56 -4.06 8.61
CA LEU A 201 -18.28 -3.49 8.20
C LEU A 201 -17.93 -3.83 6.74
N PHE A 202 -18.08 -5.09 6.33
CA PHE A 202 -17.80 -5.47 4.94
C PHE A 202 -18.72 -4.77 3.94
N LYS A 203 -20.02 -4.68 4.24
CA LYS A 203 -21.00 -3.97 3.39
C LYS A 203 -20.68 -2.48 3.26
N ALA A 204 -20.22 -1.84 4.35
CA ALA A 204 -19.78 -0.44 4.32
C ALA A 204 -18.53 -0.27 3.43
N ILE A 205 -17.59 -1.20 3.50
CA ILE A 205 -16.37 -1.20 2.68
C ILE A 205 -16.70 -1.43 1.20
N GLU A 206 -17.63 -2.33 0.90
CA GLU A 206 -18.11 -2.59 -0.45
C GLU A 206 -18.79 -1.34 -1.04
N LEU A 207 -19.70 -0.72 -0.29
CA LEU A 207 -20.32 0.56 -0.67
C LEU A 207 -19.26 1.64 -0.92
N PHE A 208 -18.27 1.76 -0.03
CA PHE A 208 -17.15 2.68 -0.17
C PHE A 208 -16.37 2.47 -1.48
N TYR A 209 -15.93 1.25 -1.78
CA TYR A 209 -15.17 1.00 -3.01
C TYR A 209 -16.03 1.09 -4.27
N SER A 210 -17.35 0.92 -4.20
CA SER A 210 -18.25 1.15 -5.34
C SER A 210 -18.19 2.58 -5.89
N TYR A 211 -17.84 3.57 -5.04
CA TYR A 211 -17.62 4.95 -5.49
C TYR A 211 -16.38 5.08 -6.38
N TYR A 212 -15.27 4.46 -5.96
CA TYR A 212 -14.07 4.40 -6.80
C TYR A 212 -14.30 3.56 -8.06
N GLU A 213 -15.09 2.50 -7.97
CA GLU A 213 -15.46 1.70 -9.14
C GLU A 213 -16.22 2.52 -10.18
N LYS A 214 -17.23 3.32 -9.75
CA LYS A 214 -17.93 4.26 -10.64
C LYS A 214 -16.96 5.24 -11.29
N LEU A 215 -16.07 5.84 -10.50
CA LEU A 215 -15.05 6.79 -10.97
C LEU A 215 -14.14 6.17 -12.05
N PHE A 216 -13.49 5.05 -11.74
CA PHE A 216 -12.49 4.43 -12.62
C PHE A 216 -13.09 3.60 -13.77
N ASN A 217 -14.42 3.43 -13.77
CA ASN A 217 -15.17 2.98 -14.93
C ASN A 217 -15.81 4.12 -15.74
N PHE A 218 -15.47 5.37 -15.43
CA PHE A 218 -15.95 6.55 -16.16
C PHE A 218 -17.48 6.64 -16.18
N LYS A 219 -18.12 6.17 -15.10
CA LYS A 219 -19.55 6.30 -14.89
C LYS A 219 -19.85 7.62 -14.19
N HIS A 220 -21.12 8.03 -14.23
CA HIS A 220 -21.57 9.20 -13.49
C HIS A 220 -21.26 9.04 -11.99
N PHE A 221 -20.37 9.90 -11.50
CA PHE A 221 -19.87 9.90 -10.14
C PHE A 221 -20.51 11.04 -9.36
N ILE A 222 -21.36 10.70 -8.39
CA ILE A 222 -21.86 11.64 -7.39
C ILE A 222 -21.74 10.95 -6.04
N LEU A 223 -21.02 11.58 -5.13
CA LEU A 223 -20.88 11.12 -3.75
C LEU A 223 -22.13 11.50 -2.95
N GLN A 224 -22.89 10.51 -2.47
CA GLN A 224 -24.10 10.76 -1.67
C GLN A 224 -23.72 10.94 -0.18
N PRO A 225 -24.06 12.07 0.46
CA PRO A 225 -23.74 12.30 1.86
C PRO A 225 -24.36 11.25 2.81
N GLU A 226 -25.55 10.74 2.50
CA GLU A 226 -26.24 9.73 3.31
C GLU A 226 -25.47 8.41 3.36
N ASP A 227 -24.91 7.99 2.22
CA ASP A 227 -24.06 6.80 2.16
C ASP A 227 -22.79 6.99 3.01
N LEU A 228 -22.21 8.19 3.00
CA LEU A 228 -21.04 8.51 3.82
C LEU A 228 -21.34 8.46 5.31
N VAL A 229 -22.49 8.98 5.73
CA VAL A 229 -22.96 8.89 7.12
C VAL A 229 -23.06 7.43 7.54
N VAL A 230 -23.70 6.59 6.72
CA VAL A 230 -23.83 5.15 7.01
C VAL A 230 -22.47 4.47 7.13
N ILE A 231 -21.53 4.75 6.22
CA ILE A 231 -20.17 4.20 6.27
C ILE A 231 -19.48 4.65 7.56
N LEU A 232 -19.50 5.95 7.86
CA LEU A 232 -18.81 6.50 9.02
C LEU A 232 -19.39 5.98 10.35
N ASP A 233 -20.72 5.86 10.47
CA ASP A 233 -21.36 5.32 11.67
C ASP A 233 -20.93 3.87 11.96
N ILE A 234 -20.83 3.05 10.91
CA ILE A 234 -20.35 1.66 11.04
C ILE A 234 -18.88 1.64 11.47
N LEU A 235 -18.03 2.46 10.84
CA LEU A 235 -16.61 2.54 11.21
C LEU A 235 -16.43 3.04 12.64
N ASN A 236 -17.19 4.05 13.07
CA ASN A 236 -17.14 4.60 14.42
C ASN A 236 -17.54 3.55 15.46
N SER A 237 -18.60 2.79 15.21
CA SER A 237 -19.01 1.69 16.09
C SER A 237 -17.93 0.62 16.23
N GLU A 238 -17.27 0.26 15.12
CA GLU A 238 -16.16 -0.70 15.14
C GLU A 238 -14.92 -0.15 15.87
N ILE A 239 -14.60 1.14 15.72
CA ILE A 239 -13.53 1.82 16.45
C ILE A 239 -13.83 1.82 17.96
N GLU A 240 -15.04 2.19 18.36
CA GLU A 240 -15.47 2.19 19.77
C GLU A 240 -15.36 0.79 20.40
N ALA A 241 -15.77 -0.25 19.66
CA ALA A 241 -15.64 -1.64 20.10
C ALA A 241 -14.17 -2.11 20.17
N LEU A 242 -13.29 -1.54 19.35
CA LEU A 242 -11.88 -1.88 19.29
C LEU A 242 -11.05 -1.20 20.39
N ILE A 243 -11.38 0.05 20.77
CA ILE A 243 -10.63 0.86 21.76
C ILE A 243 -10.37 0.11 23.08
N PRO A 244 -11.35 -0.55 23.73
CA PRO A 244 -11.09 -1.30 24.97
C PRO A 244 -10.07 -2.41 24.78
N LYS A 245 -10.10 -3.10 23.62
CA LYS A 245 -9.14 -4.15 23.30
C LYS A 245 -7.74 -3.56 23.13
N LEU A 246 -7.62 -2.43 22.42
CA LEU A 246 -6.36 -1.72 22.21
C LEU A 246 -5.74 -1.24 23.54
N LYS A 247 -6.56 -0.73 24.46
CA LYS A 247 -6.11 -0.30 25.79
C LYS A 247 -5.48 -1.43 26.61
N ASN A 248 -5.89 -2.67 26.36
CA ASN A 248 -5.38 -3.87 27.03
C ASN A 248 -4.23 -4.55 26.28
N LEU A 249 -3.81 -4.04 25.12
CA LEU A 249 -2.67 -4.59 24.38
C LEU A 249 -1.33 -4.24 25.03
N ASP A 250 -0.37 -5.14 24.86
CA ASP A 250 1.05 -4.89 25.04
C ASP A 250 1.54 -3.87 23.98
N ASN A 251 2.30 -2.87 24.41
CA ASN A 251 2.91 -1.85 23.54
C ASN A 251 3.76 -2.47 22.40
N ASN A 252 4.36 -3.65 22.61
CA ASN A 252 5.06 -4.38 21.54
C ASN A 252 4.13 -4.82 20.40
N LYS A 253 2.88 -5.14 20.70
CA LYS A 253 1.85 -5.48 19.70
C LYS A 253 1.35 -4.23 18.98
N VAL A 254 1.29 -3.08 19.65
CA VAL A 254 0.89 -1.78 19.07
C VAL A 254 1.81 -1.38 17.93
N ARG A 255 3.11 -1.67 18.02
CA ARG A 255 4.06 -1.46 16.92
C ARG A 255 3.66 -2.16 15.63
N LYS A 256 3.03 -3.33 15.73
CA LYS A 256 2.51 -4.07 14.58
C LYS A 256 1.23 -3.45 14.01
N LEU A 257 0.60 -2.50 14.69
CA LEU A 257 -0.59 -1.78 14.21
C LEU A 257 -0.21 -0.46 13.50
N THR A 258 0.89 0.14 13.93
CA THR A 258 1.35 1.50 13.58
C THR A 258 2.33 1.52 12.42
N ARG A 259 2.09 0.74 11.35
CA ARG A 259 2.91 0.89 10.14
C ARG A 259 2.70 2.30 9.60
N VAL A 260 3.81 3.02 9.57
CA VAL A 260 3.86 4.48 9.55
C VAL A 260 3.62 5.05 8.14
N PHE A 261 3.93 4.26 7.12
CA PHE A 261 3.78 4.60 5.71
C PHE A 261 3.32 3.38 4.90
N ARG A 262 2.43 3.57 3.93
CA ARG A 262 2.04 2.55 2.96
C ARG A 262 2.77 2.82 1.66
N GLU A 263 3.46 1.81 1.14
CA GLU A 263 4.22 1.98 -0.11
C GLU A 263 3.25 2.25 -1.27
N LEU A 264 2.17 1.47 -1.38
CA LEU A 264 1.09 1.72 -2.35
C LEU A 264 -0.03 2.58 -1.76
N ASP A 265 0.15 3.90 -1.86
CA ASP A 265 -0.83 4.88 -1.37
C ASP A 265 -1.75 5.44 -2.48
N SER A 266 -1.60 4.94 -3.72
CA SER A 266 -2.38 5.31 -4.91
C SER A 266 -3.51 4.31 -5.19
N ILE A 267 -4.77 4.69 -4.94
CA ILE A 267 -5.92 3.81 -5.22
C ILE A 267 -6.11 3.53 -6.72
N TRP A 268 -5.83 4.52 -7.57
CA TRP A 268 -5.97 4.40 -9.01
C TRP A 268 -5.04 3.33 -9.61
N GLU A 269 -3.83 3.14 -9.05
CA GLU A 269 -2.92 2.08 -9.49
C GLU A 269 -3.52 0.68 -9.27
N ILE A 270 -4.21 0.49 -8.15
CA ILE A 270 -4.89 -0.78 -7.81
C ILE A 270 -5.99 -1.04 -8.83
N PHE A 271 -6.88 -0.06 -9.06
CA PHE A 271 -8.00 -0.19 -9.98
C PHE A 271 -7.54 -0.45 -11.42
N ILE A 272 -6.59 0.33 -11.93
CA ILE A 272 -6.07 0.15 -13.29
C ILE A 272 -5.41 -1.22 -13.45
N SER A 273 -4.62 -1.65 -12.45
CA SER A 273 -3.93 -2.94 -12.50
C SER A 273 -4.89 -4.13 -12.47
N LEU A 274 -5.92 -4.07 -11.62
CA LEU A 274 -6.94 -5.12 -11.50
C LEU A 274 -7.82 -5.17 -12.73
N LYS A 275 -8.30 -4.02 -13.21
CA LYS A 275 -9.09 -3.90 -14.44
C LYS A 275 -8.36 -4.54 -15.62
N TYR A 276 -7.11 -4.13 -15.85
CA TYR A 276 -6.29 -4.74 -16.90
C TYR A 276 -6.10 -6.25 -16.69
N PHE A 277 -5.81 -6.69 -15.47
CA PHE A 277 -5.62 -8.11 -15.18
C PHE A 277 -6.85 -8.95 -15.51
N PHE A 278 -8.04 -8.52 -15.11
CA PHE A 278 -9.30 -9.24 -15.34
C PHE A 278 -9.84 -9.11 -16.77
N GLU A 279 -9.56 -8.00 -17.47
CA GLU A 279 -10.00 -7.78 -18.85
C GLU A 279 -9.05 -8.40 -19.90
N SER A 280 -7.79 -8.68 -19.56
CA SER A 280 -6.83 -9.29 -20.49
C SER A 280 -7.15 -10.76 -20.83
N GLU A 281 -6.80 -11.24 -22.03
CA GLU A 281 -6.99 -12.63 -22.49
C GLU A 281 -6.32 -13.70 -21.59
N ASN A 282 -5.51 -13.31 -20.59
CA ASN A 282 -5.01 -14.19 -19.52
C ASN A 282 -6.07 -14.51 -18.43
N SER A 283 -7.32 -14.06 -18.61
CA SER A 283 -8.42 -14.21 -17.64
C SER A 283 -8.94 -15.65 -17.47
N LEU A 284 -8.63 -16.55 -18.41
CA LEU A 284 -9.07 -17.96 -18.39
C LEU A 284 -8.62 -18.74 -17.15
N ASP A 285 -7.56 -18.32 -16.46
CA ASP A 285 -7.09 -18.92 -15.20
C ASP A 285 -7.83 -18.38 -13.96
N VAL A 286 -8.54 -17.26 -14.08
CA VAL A 286 -9.15 -16.56 -12.94
C VAL A 286 -10.52 -17.15 -12.56
N ASP A 287 -11.24 -17.76 -13.50
CA ASP A 287 -12.49 -18.46 -13.19
C ASP A 287 -12.24 -19.65 -12.25
N ASN A 288 -11.08 -20.29 -12.36
CA ASN A 288 -10.66 -21.40 -11.50
C ASN A 288 -10.16 -20.96 -10.12
N ILE A 289 -9.98 -19.65 -9.90
CA ILE A 289 -9.57 -19.10 -8.60
C ILE A 289 -10.78 -19.08 -7.67
N SER A 290 -10.69 -19.79 -6.55
CA SER A 290 -11.76 -19.85 -5.55
C SER A 290 -11.73 -18.72 -4.54
N GLU A 291 -10.57 -18.10 -4.34
CA GLU A 291 -10.33 -17.17 -3.24
C GLU A 291 -9.31 -16.08 -3.62
N PHE A 292 -9.58 -14.86 -3.17
CA PHE A 292 -8.61 -13.76 -3.18
C PHE A 292 -7.97 -13.60 -1.80
N CYS A 293 -6.64 -13.65 -1.74
CA CYS A 293 -5.89 -13.61 -0.49
C CYS A 293 -4.88 -12.46 -0.50
N GLY A 294 -5.08 -11.46 0.35
CA GLY A 294 -4.12 -10.36 0.53
C GLY A 294 -3.07 -10.69 1.58
N ILE A 295 -1.80 -10.37 1.34
CA ILE A 295 -0.80 -10.37 2.42
C ILE A 295 -1.10 -9.19 3.35
N ALA A 296 -1.25 -9.46 4.65
CA ALA A 296 -1.61 -8.44 5.64
C ALA A 296 -0.62 -7.26 5.58
N TYR A 297 -1.12 -6.07 5.93
CA TYR A 297 -0.50 -4.76 5.69
C TYR A 297 -0.70 -4.23 4.26
N GLY A 298 0.30 -4.33 3.39
CA GLY A 298 0.29 -3.68 2.07
C GLY A 298 -0.76 -4.25 1.11
N GLY A 299 -0.97 -5.58 1.16
CA GLY A 299 -1.92 -6.27 0.28
C GLY A 299 -3.35 -6.38 0.79
N ILE A 300 -3.73 -5.78 1.93
CA ILE A 300 -5.07 -5.99 2.54
C ILE A 300 -6.21 -5.37 1.70
N GLU A 301 -5.93 -4.27 1.01
CA GLU A 301 -6.91 -3.55 0.19
C GLU A 301 -7.25 -4.28 -1.11
N ILE A 302 -6.23 -4.86 -1.73
CA ILE A 302 -6.30 -5.40 -3.09
C ILE A 302 -7.40 -6.46 -3.27
N PRO A 303 -7.54 -7.50 -2.41
CA PRO A 303 -8.57 -8.50 -2.61
C PRO A 303 -9.99 -7.97 -2.38
N LEU A 304 -10.15 -6.88 -1.61
CA LEU A 304 -11.44 -6.20 -1.42
C LEU A 304 -11.85 -5.47 -2.71
N VAL A 305 -10.91 -4.75 -3.33
CA VAL A 305 -11.15 -4.10 -4.62
C VAL A 305 -11.33 -5.12 -5.75
N ALA A 306 -10.54 -6.20 -5.74
CA ALA A 306 -10.64 -7.26 -6.75
C ALA A 306 -12.01 -7.94 -6.77
N HIS A 307 -12.66 -8.05 -5.61
CA HIS A 307 -14.00 -8.61 -5.49
C HIS A 307 -15.05 -7.84 -6.30
N LEU A 308 -14.88 -6.52 -6.47
CA LEU A 308 -15.78 -5.70 -7.28
C LEU A 308 -15.69 -6.00 -8.78
N PHE A 309 -14.50 -6.39 -9.25
CA PHE A 309 -14.31 -6.76 -10.65
C PHE A 309 -14.74 -8.20 -10.93
N LYS A 310 -14.55 -9.08 -9.95
CA LYS A 310 -14.89 -10.49 -10.06
C LYS A 310 -15.27 -11.04 -8.70
N GLU A 311 -16.57 -11.17 -8.47
CA GLU A 311 -17.11 -11.69 -7.22
C GLU A 311 -16.51 -13.07 -6.91
N LYS A 312 -16.12 -13.25 -5.65
CA LYS A 312 -15.59 -14.50 -5.12
C LYS A 312 -16.26 -14.81 -3.79
N ASN A 313 -16.51 -16.09 -3.55
CA ASN A 313 -17.15 -16.57 -2.32
C ASN A 313 -16.25 -16.41 -1.08
N GLU A 314 -14.94 -16.25 -1.28
CA GLU A 314 -13.98 -16.15 -0.18
C GLU A 314 -12.95 -15.03 -0.44
N ILE A 315 -12.83 -14.12 0.52
CA ILE A 315 -11.68 -13.21 0.67
C ILE A 315 -10.98 -13.56 1.97
N SER A 316 -9.66 -13.55 1.96
CA SER A 316 -8.86 -13.76 3.17
C SER A 316 -7.64 -12.85 3.24
N PHE A 317 -7.10 -12.75 4.45
CA PHE A 317 -5.84 -12.06 4.72
C PHE A 317 -4.86 -12.99 5.39
N LEU A 318 -3.60 -12.91 4.94
CA LEU A 318 -2.50 -13.75 5.40
C LEU A 318 -1.55 -12.95 6.30
N PHE A 319 -1.48 -13.34 7.58
CA PHE A 319 -0.55 -12.75 8.55
C PHE A 319 0.72 -13.58 8.76
N GLN A 320 1.88 -12.92 8.65
CA GLN A 320 3.20 -13.55 8.78
C GLN A 320 4.12 -12.69 9.70
N ASN A 321 4.81 -13.29 10.68
CA ASN A 321 5.86 -12.58 11.46
C ASN A 321 7.18 -12.83 10.77
N SER A 322 7.99 -11.78 10.69
CA SER A 322 9.32 -11.76 10.09
C SER A 322 10.43 -12.43 10.90
N HIS A 323 10.19 -12.82 12.17
CA HIS A 323 11.26 -13.08 13.15
C HIS A 323 11.56 -14.55 13.48
N TYR A 324 10.89 -15.55 12.89
CA TYR A 324 11.19 -16.95 13.21
C TYR A 324 12.25 -17.53 12.27
N SER A 325 13.33 -18.06 12.86
CA SER A 325 14.60 -18.40 12.21
C SER A 325 14.62 -19.72 11.44
N THR A 326 13.51 -20.47 11.36
CA THR A 326 13.44 -21.72 10.57
C THR A 326 12.08 -21.88 9.88
N GLN A 327 12.10 -22.05 8.54
CA GLN A 327 10.90 -22.17 7.70
C GLN A 327 10.02 -23.38 8.08
N GLU A 328 10.60 -24.50 8.51
CA GLU A 328 9.82 -25.72 8.87
C GLU A 328 8.95 -25.53 10.12
N VAL A 329 9.46 -24.82 11.14
CA VAL A 329 8.70 -24.53 12.38
C VAL A 329 7.56 -23.56 12.07
N GLU A 330 7.78 -22.65 11.13
CA GLU A 330 6.80 -21.65 10.71
C GLU A 330 5.58 -22.26 10.02
N VAL A 331 5.82 -23.21 9.10
CA VAL A 331 4.76 -23.92 8.37
C VAL A 331 3.90 -24.77 9.31
N LYS A 332 4.50 -25.44 10.30
CA LYS A 332 3.77 -26.24 11.30
C LYS A 332 2.90 -25.39 12.24
N ARG A 333 3.31 -24.15 12.53
CA ARG A 333 2.57 -23.21 13.41
C ARG A 333 1.51 -22.38 12.69
N PHE A 334 1.46 -22.47 11.36
CA PHE A 334 0.50 -21.75 10.54
C PHE A 334 -0.94 -22.15 10.86
N ARG A 335 -1.79 -21.18 11.23
CA ARG A 335 -3.21 -21.42 11.51
C ARG A 335 -4.07 -21.19 10.26
N ASP A 336 -4.91 -22.16 9.97
CA ASP A 336 -6.00 -22.04 8.99
C ASP A 336 -7.22 -22.70 9.62
N SER A 337 -8.30 -21.96 9.73
CA SER A 337 -9.54 -22.41 10.39
C SER A 337 -10.35 -23.36 9.51
N ARG A 338 -10.03 -23.49 8.21
CA ARG A 338 -10.77 -24.34 7.28
C ARG A 338 -9.91 -25.51 6.78
N ARG A 339 -10.53 -26.68 6.61
CA ARG A 339 -9.95 -27.85 5.95
C ARG A 339 -10.08 -27.64 4.45
N ASN A 340 -8.99 -27.78 3.69
CA ASN A 340 -8.99 -27.46 2.26
C ASN A 340 -8.49 -28.62 1.42
N ASP A 341 -9.38 -29.11 0.56
CA ASP A 341 -9.05 -30.02 -0.52
C ASP A 341 -8.78 -29.17 -1.77
N SER A 342 -7.51 -28.96 -2.09
CA SER A 342 -7.03 -28.50 -3.41
C SER A 342 -7.65 -27.20 -3.97
N LYS A 343 -7.92 -26.18 -3.14
CA LYS A 343 -8.41 -24.86 -3.59
C LYS A 343 -7.34 -24.05 -4.31
N SER A 344 -7.73 -23.29 -5.34
CA SER A 344 -6.85 -22.30 -6.00
C SER A 344 -7.06 -20.90 -5.42
N ILE A 345 -5.96 -20.22 -5.10
CA ILE A 345 -5.92 -18.89 -4.49
C ILE A 345 -5.13 -17.94 -5.39
N LEU A 346 -5.64 -16.72 -5.56
CA LEU A 346 -4.84 -15.58 -6.02
C LEU A 346 -4.23 -14.87 -4.81
N LEU A 347 -2.92 -15.03 -4.63
CA LEU A 347 -2.16 -14.33 -3.61
C LEU A 347 -1.77 -12.95 -4.12
N MET A 348 -2.19 -11.91 -3.40
CA MET A 348 -2.11 -10.51 -3.81
C MET A 348 -1.22 -9.72 -2.84
N ASP A 349 -0.33 -8.89 -3.40
CA ASP A 349 0.52 -7.97 -2.64
C ASP A 349 0.66 -6.63 -3.37
N ASP A 350 1.07 -5.58 -2.67
CA ASP A 350 1.18 -4.24 -3.26
C ASP A 350 2.39 -4.12 -4.21
N ASN A 351 3.50 -4.76 -3.87
CA ASN A 351 4.71 -4.72 -4.68
C ASN A 351 5.57 -5.98 -4.54
N ILE A 352 6.63 -6.04 -5.35
CA ILE A 352 7.68 -7.04 -5.23
C ILE A 352 9.04 -6.35 -5.15
N LEU A 353 9.58 -6.26 -3.93
CA LEU A 353 10.96 -5.86 -3.69
C LEU A 353 11.93 -7.02 -3.88
N THR A 354 11.96 -7.97 -2.94
CA THR A 354 12.76 -9.19 -3.05
C THR A 354 11.90 -10.43 -3.24
N GLY A 355 10.57 -10.35 -3.31
CA GLY A 355 9.69 -11.52 -3.51
C GLY A 355 9.69 -12.55 -2.36
N ARG A 356 10.52 -12.37 -1.33
CA ARG A 356 10.63 -13.29 -0.18
C ARG A 356 9.32 -13.44 0.59
N ALA A 357 8.58 -12.34 0.78
CA ALA A 357 7.29 -12.34 1.46
C ALA A 357 6.26 -13.22 0.72
N MET A 358 6.11 -13.01 -0.59
CA MET A 358 5.23 -13.83 -1.44
C MET A 358 5.69 -15.29 -1.55
N LYS A 359 6.99 -15.55 -1.59
CA LYS A 359 7.53 -16.93 -1.58
C LYS A 359 7.16 -17.65 -0.29
N ASN A 360 7.42 -17.03 0.87
CA ASN A 360 7.10 -17.61 2.17
C ASN A 360 5.59 -17.82 2.34
N ALA A 361 4.78 -16.88 1.84
CA ALA A 361 3.32 -17.02 1.79
C ALA A 361 2.91 -18.26 1.00
N ALA A 362 3.38 -18.37 -0.24
CA ALA A 362 3.03 -19.46 -1.14
C ALA A 362 3.44 -20.82 -0.57
N GLN A 363 4.64 -20.93 0.02
CA GLN A 363 5.09 -22.18 0.65
C GLN A 363 4.16 -22.63 1.79
N LYS A 364 3.72 -21.70 2.65
CA LYS A 364 2.77 -22.00 3.74
C LYS A 364 1.41 -22.47 3.20
N LEU A 365 0.93 -21.81 2.14
CA LEU A 365 -0.32 -22.17 1.48
C LEU A 365 -0.22 -23.52 0.76
N SER A 366 0.86 -23.77 0.01
CA SER A 366 1.11 -25.06 -0.64
C SER A 366 1.21 -26.22 0.34
N TYR A 367 1.79 -26.02 1.53
CA TYR A 367 1.78 -27.04 2.59
C TYR A 367 0.35 -27.38 3.06
N ARG A 368 -0.57 -26.41 3.00
CA ARG A 368 -2.01 -26.60 3.24
C ARG A 368 -2.77 -27.04 1.99
N LYS A 369 -2.06 -27.48 0.94
CA LYS A 369 -2.59 -27.99 -0.34
C LYS A 369 -3.31 -26.96 -1.20
N TYR A 370 -3.05 -25.66 -1.00
CA TYR A 370 -3.54 -24.65 -1.93
C TYR A 370 -2.69 -24.61 -3.19
N SER A 371 -3.34 -24.44 -4.34
CA SER A 371 -2.69 -23.98 -5.56
C SER A 371 -2.62 -22.46 -5.54
N VAL A 372 -1.45 -21.88 -5.77
CA VAL A 372 -1.21 -20.43 -5.58
C VAL A 372 -0.83 -19.79 -6.91
N GLN A 373 -1.63 -18.82 -7.33
CA GLN A 373 -1.29 -17.84 -8.35
C GLN A 373 -0.91 -16.51 -7.70
N PHE A 374 -0.16 -15.67 -8.41
CA PHE A 374 0.40 -14.44 -7.85
C PHE A 374 -0.10 -13.21 -8.62
N PHE A 375 -0.56 -12.20 -7.89
CA PHE A 375 -0.84 -10.87 -8.41
C PHE A 375 -0.09 -9.83 -7.56
N HIS A 376 0.45 -8.81 -8.22
CA HIS A 376 1.03 -7.65 -7.56
C HIS A 376 0.75 -6.39 -8.36
N VAL A 377 0.61 -5.24 -7.69
CA VAL A 377 0.31 -3.97 -8.38
C VAL A 377 1.59 -3.39 -8.98
N ARG A 378 2.66 -3.30 -8.19
CA ARG A 378 3.91 -2.65 -8.59
C ARG A 378 5.04 -3.63 -8.88
N ARG A 379 5.58 -3.58 -10.10
CA ARG A 379 6.66 -4.43 -10.58
C ARG A 379 7.97 -4.18 -9.84
N LEU A 380 8.78 -5.23 -9.79
CA LEU A 380 10.20 -5.13 -9.49
C LEU A 380 10.89 -4.18 -10.48
N GLY A 381 11.69 -3.26 -9.96
CA GLY A 381 12.52 -2.36 -10.75
C GLY A 381 14.01 -2.72 -10.73
N LEU A 382 14.74 -2.27 -11.76
CA LEU A 382 16.20 -2.45 -11.85
C LEU A 382 16.98 -1.72 -10.73
N ASN A 383 16.37 -0.70 -10.15
CA ASN A 383 16.89 0.09 -9.03
C ASN A 383 17.15 -0.74 -7.75
N ARG A 384 16.50 -1.90 -7.61
CA ARG A 384 16.65 -2.82 -6.47
C ARG A 384 17.30 -4.15 -6.83
N LEU A 385 17.82 -4.28 -8.05
CA LEU A 385 18.41 -5.52 -8.56
C LEU A 385 19.52 -6.08 -7.66
N SER A 386 20.36 -5.22 -7.08
CA SER A 386 21.42 -5.64 -6.15
C SER A 386 20.88 -6.36 -4.92
N GLN A 387 19.74 -5.93 -4.38
CA GLN A 387 19.08 -6.59 -3.25
C GLN A 387 18.45 -7.92 -3.67
N VAL A 388 17.78 -7.93 -4.83
CA VAL A 388 17.18 -9.16 -5.36
C VAL A 388 18.23 -10.24 -5.55
N ILE A 389 19.37 -9.92 -6.17
CA ILE A 389 20.44 -10.91 -6.41
C ILE A 389 21.00 -11.46 -5.10
N GLN A 390 21.12 -10.62 -4.06
CA GLN A 390 21.63 -11.04 -2.76
C GLN A 390 20.63 -11.88 -1.96
N GLU A 391 19.34 -11.53 -1.97
CA GLU A 391 18.31 -12.20 -1.17
C GLU A 391 17.65 -13.38 -1.88
N ASN A 392 17.55 -13.32 -3.20
CA ASN A 392 16.97 -14.34 -4.05
C ASN A 392 18.03 -14.95 -4.94
N SER A 393 18.36 -16.22 -4.66
CA SER A 393 19.00 -17.11 -5.62
C SER A 393 18.32 -17.00 -7.01
N MET A 394 19.08 -17.17 -8.08
CA MET A 394 18.65 -17.03 -9.49
C MET A 394 17.24 -17.58 -9.81
N ASN A 395 16.81 -18.66 -9.17
CA ASN A 395 15.52 -19.32 -9.40
C ASN A 395 14.29 -18.43 -9.16
N GLU A 396 14.26 -17.58 -8.12
CA GLU A 396 13.09 -16.72 -7.88
C GLU A 396 13.02 -15.56 -8.89
N LEU A 397 14.18 -15.03 -9.27
CA LEU A 397 14.26 -14.04 -10.33
C LEU A 397 13.82 -14.65 -11.68
N GLN A 398 14.16 -15.92 -11.93
CA GLN A 398 13.66 -16.64 -13.10
C GLN A 398 12.13 -16.84 -13.06
N ARG A 399 11.54 -17.21 -11.90
CA ARG A 399 10.08 -17.31 -11.73
C ARG A 399 9.36 -15.99 -11.99
N TYR A 400 9.99 -14.88 -11.59
CA TYR A 400 9.49 -13.54 -11.91
C TYR A 400 9.47 -13.29 -13.41
N LEU A 401 10.56 -13.61 -14.11
CA LEU A 401 10.70 -13.43 -15.56
C LEU A 401 9.81 -14.35 -16.39
N THR A 402 9.45 -15.54 -15.89
CA THR A 402 8.59 -16.48 -16.64
C THR A 402 7.10 -16.13 -16.61
N GLY A 403 6.72 -15.01 -15.98
CA GLY A 403 5.33 -14.54 -15.97
C GLY A 403 4.42 -15.29 -15.01
N ILE A 404 4.99 -16.00 -14.01
CA ILE A 404 4.25 -16.57 -12.88
C ILE A 404 3.58 -15.46 -12.06
N TYR A 405 4.25 -14.31 -11.94
CA TYR A 405 3.72 -13.14 -11.28
C TYR A 405 2.94 -12.28 -12.27
N LYS A 406 1.63 -12.18 -12.05
CA LYS A 406 0.70 -11.36 -12.85
C LYS A 406 0.58 -9.95 -12.28
N GLY A 407 0.07 -9.02 -13.08
CA GLY A 407 0.03 -7.59 -12.75
C GLY A 407 1.36 -6.90 -13.05
N GLY A 408 1.84 -6.08 -12.10
CA GLY A 408 3.10 -5.35 -12.18
C GLY A 408 3.09 -4.26 -13.25
N ILE A 409 2.01 -3.47 -13.33
CA ILE A 409 1.86 -2.42 -14.34
C ILE A 409 2.67 -1.18 -13.96
N PHE A 410 2.70 -0.82 -12.68
CA PHE A 410 3.38 0.39 -12.21
C PHE A 410 4.74 0.04 -11.60
N PRO A 411 5.76 0.91 -11.66
CA PRO A 411 7.04 0.67 -10.99
C PRO A 411 6.91 0.85 -9.48
N ALA A 412 7.66 0.07 -8.70
CA ALA A 412 7.80 0.34 -7.27
C ALA A 412 8.58 1.66 -7.04
N PRO A 413 8.16 2.51 -6.07
CA PRO A 413 8.69 3.87 -5.87
C PRO A 413 10.01 3.87 -5.10
N TYR A 414 10.81 2.82 -5.27
CA TYR A 414 12.02 2.63 -4.50
C TYR A 414 13.15 3.53 -4.99
N SER A 415 13.99 3.99 -4.07
CA SER A 415 15.28 4.59 -4.43
C SER A 415 16.20 3.57 -5.13
N LYS A 416 17.22 4.08 -5.83
CA LYS A 416 18.22 3.26 -6.51
C LYS A 416 19.41 3.03 -5.57
N ILE A 417 19.79 1.77 -5.39
CA ILE A 417 21.02 1.42 -4.66
C ILE A 417 22.16 1.20 -5.65
N LYS A 418 23.36 1.66 -5.30
CA LYS A 418 24.57 1.35 -6.07
C LYS A 418 24.90 -0.14 -6.01
N PHE A 419 25.26 -0.70 -7.16
CA PHE A 419 25.62 -2.11 -7.22
C PHE A 419 26.87 -2.39 -6.37
N GLY A 420 26.79 -3.38 -5.48
CA GLY A 420 27.89 -3.79 -4.62
C GLY A 420 28.11 -2.94 -3.36
N THR A 421 27.37 -1.85 -3.14
CA THR A 421 27.46 -1.07 -1.87
C THR A 421 26.58 -1.64 -0.76
N ASN A 422 25.67 -2.55 -1.11
CA ASN A 422 24.78 -3.20 -0.15
C ASN A 422 25.50 -4.29 0.66
N ILE A 423 26.44 -3.88 1.49
CA ILE A 423 27.12 -4.73 2.46
C ILE A 423 26.17 -4.82 3.66
N ALA A 424 25.67 -6.02 3.96
CA ALA A 424 24.77 -6.34 5.08
C ALA A 424 23.25 -6.05 4.95
N LYS A 425 22.65 -6.19 3.75
CA LYS A 425 21.17 -6.12 3.54
C LYS A 425 20.56 -4.76 3.92
N GLN A 426 21.26 -3.67 3.64
CA GLN A 426 20.72 -2.32 3.79
C GLN A 426 19.59 -2.08 2.77
N TYR A 427 18.48 -1.52 3.26
CA TYR A 427 17.30 -1.20 2.43
C TYR A 427 17.35 0.22 1.84
N LEU A 428 18.14 1.09 2.47
CA LEU A 428 18.28 2.51 2.12
C LEU A 428 19.32 2.72 1.01
N ASP A 429 19.19 3.81 0.25
CA ASP A 429 20.20 4.27 -0.70
C ASP A 429 21.32 5.09 -0.02
N GLU A 430 22.23 5.64 -0.81
CA GLU A 430 23.34 6.46 -0.34
C GLU A 430 22.90 7.77 0.34
N LEU A 431 21.65 8.19 0.17
CA LEU A 431 21.02 9.34 0.82
C LEU A 431 20.13 8.94 2.00
N GLN A 432 20.18 7.68 2.44
CA GLN A 432 19.32 7.11 3.47
C GLN A 432 17.84 7.06 3.09
N ILE A 433 17.52 7.09 1.80
CA ILE A 433 16.14 7.08 1.29
C ILE A 433 15.73 5.64 0.96
N PHE A 434 14.55 5.22 1.40
CA PHE A 434 13.95 3.94 1.01
C PHE A 434 12.97 4.10 -0.17
N THR A 435 11.99 5.00 -0.06
CA THR A 435 11.02 5.24 -1.13
C THR A 435 11.02 6.73 -1.48
N LEU A 436 10.88 7.03 -2.77
CA LEU A 436 10.82 8.41 -3.27
C LEU A 436 9.57 9.12 -2.75
N SER A 437 8.42 8.42 -2.74
CA SER A 437 7.17 8.92 -2.18
C SER A 437 7.27 9.17 -0.67
N GLY A 438 7.93 8.28 0.07
CA GLY A 438 8.12 8.44 1.51
C GLY A 438 9.01 9.64 1.85
N ASP A 439 10.11 9.82 1.11
CA ASP A 439 10.99 11.00 1.27
C ASP A 439 10.24 12.31 1.00
N GLU A 440 9.45 12.37 -0.07
CA GLU A 440 8.63 13.56 -0.38
C GLU A 440 7.64 13.86 0.77
N ILE A 441 6.88 12.86 1.24
CA ILE A 441 5.92 13.06 2.33
C ILE A 441 6.61 13.52 3.61
N LEU A 442 7.77 12.95 3.97
CA LEU A 442 8.52 13.38 5.13
C LEU A 442 8.98 14.84 5.01
N ARG A 443 9.39 15.28 3.82
CA ARG A 443 9.73 16.70 3.56
C ARG A 443 8.51 17.60 3.69
N LEU A 444 7.35 17.20 3.16
CA LEU A 444 6.11 17.97 3.28
C LEU A 444 5.64 18.09 4.73
N LEU A 445 5.71 16.99 5.51
CA LEU A 445 5.42 17.00 6.95
C LEU A 445 6.38 17.92 7.71
N TYR A 446 7.66 17.88 7.35
CA TYR A 446 8.67 18.78 7.93
C TYR A 446 8.34 20.24 7.62
N LYS A 447 8.00 20.57 6.36
CA LYS A 447 7.56 21.92 5.95
C LYS A 447 6.32 22.37 6.72
N ASN A 448 5.36 21.49 6.96
CA ASN A 448 4.16 21.81 7.75
C ASN A 448 4.50 22.12 9.22
N GLY A 449 5.48 21.41 9.80
CA GLY A 449 5.98 21.67 11.15
C GLY A 449 5.16 21.04 12.29
N LEU A 450 4.18 20.18 11.97
CA LEU A 450 3.32 19.49 12.94
C LEU A 450 3.69 18.00 13.03
N PHE A 451 4.70 17.71 13.86
CA PHE A 451 5.22 16.36 14.11
C PHE A 451 5.95 16.29 15.46
N SER A 452 6.11 15.08 15.98
CA SER A 452 6.87 14.78 17.20
C SER A 452 8.37 14.82 16.94
N GLU A 453 9.13 15.38 17.87
CA GLU A 453 10.60 15.42 17.82
C GLU A 453 11.26 14.03 17.77
N GLU A 454 10.53 12.98 18.15
CA GLU A 454 11.03 11.60 18.08
C GLU A 454 10.69 10.88 16.76
N SER A 455 9.88 11.51 15.89
CA SER A 455 9.41 10.90 14.64
C SER A 455 10.46 10.91 13.52
N GLU A 456 10.22 10.11 12.49
CA GLU A 456 11.06 10.05 11.29
C GLU A 456 11.14 11.39 10.55
N VAL A 457 10.07 12.20 10.65
CA VAL A 457 10.01 13.55 10.07
C VAL A 457 11.16 14.43 10.58
N LYS A 458 11.56 14.27 11.85
CA LYS A 458 12.68 15.03 12.41
C LYS A 458 14.02 14.62 11.80
N VAL A 459 14.20 13.34 11.48
CA VAL A 459 15.48 12.79 10.99
C VAL A 459 15.83 13.38 9.62
N VAL A 460 14.84 13.69 8.78
CA VAL A 460 15.04 14.38 7.49
C VAL A 460 15.75 15.73 7.63
N ARG A 461 15.66 16.38 8.81
CA ARG A 461 16.40 17.61 9.13
C ARG A 461 17.92 17.44 9.06
N GLY A 462 18.44 16.27 9.42
CA GLY A 462 19.88 16.01 9.49
C GLY A 462 20.58 16.00 8.13
N ASN A 463 19.88 15.61 7.06
CA ASN A 463 20.44 15.46 5.72
C ASN A 463 20.35 16.73 4.85
N LEU A 464 19.72 17.81 5.35
CA LEU A 464 19.46 19.03 4.57
C LEU A 464 20.49 20.14 4.80
N TYR A 465 21.34 20.03 5.83
CA TYR A 465 22.28 21.08 6.25
C TYR A 465 23.64 20.57 6.75
N GLU A 466 24.06 19.36 6.36
CA GLU A 466 25.48 18.97 6.44
C GLU A 466 26.25 19.36 5.18
#